data_AF-A0AA39YLD8-F1
#
_entry.id   AF-A0AA39YLD8-F1
#
_cell.length_a   1.000
_cell.length_b   1.000
_cell.length_c   1.000
_cell.angle_alpha   90.00
_cell.angle_beta   90.00
_cell.angle_gamma   90.00
#
_symmetry.space_group_name_H-M   'P 1'
#
loop_
_entity.id
_entity.type
_entity.pdbx_description
1 polymer ?
#
loop_
_entity_poly.entity_id
_entity_poly.type
_entity_poly.pdbx_seq_one_letter_code
_entity_poly.pdbx_strand_id
1 'polypeptide(L)'
;MTNVMFGLPQVLSSFLMIIICCFTDCLAATALAYETPEADVLLRPPRRIGVDRLVDWKLIVQSYGFVGVVETTTSFAMSYWYLQRSGIPFSALWFSFGSATETIDPEYYAQKLNEASSIYFVTLVVMQWFNLLAVRTRRLSIFQHPPLFNKTTRNYYLFPAMVFALLMAFFWLYIPPLQPVLGTTPVPVEHWFLPMAFGLGLLLLDEARKYFVRGWPKGPIARVAW
;
A
#
# COMPACT_ATOMS: atom_id res chain seq x y z
N MET A 1 -14.50 7.37 -4.85
CA MET A 1 -15.23 8.20 -3.85
C MET A 1 -14.81 9.66 -3.91
N THR A 2 -13.51 9.98 -3.85
CA THR A 2 -13.01 11.37 -3.94
C THR A 2 -13.44 12.10 -5.22
N ASN A 3 -13.40 11.42 -6.37
CA ASN A 3 -13.89 11.98 -7.64
C ASN A 3 -15.39 12.36 -7.56
N VAL A 4 -16.25 11.43 -7.12
CA VAL A 4 -17.70 11.67 -7.05
C VAL A 4 -18.08 12.71 -6.00
N MET A 5 -17.44 12.70 -4.83
CA MET A 5 -17.81 13.59 -3.71
C MET A 5 -17.20 14.99 -3.83
N PHE A 6 -15.96 15.09 -4.31
CA PHE A 6 -15.19 16.34 -4.33
C PHE A 6 -14.88 16.84 -5.74
N GLY A 7 -15.38 16.18 -6.78
CA GLY A 7 -15.13 16.55 -8.18
C GLY A 7 -13.66 16.45 -8.60
N LEU A 8 -12.84 15.73 -7.83
CA LEU A 8 -11.41 15.57 -8.09
C LEU A 8 -11.17 14.65 -9.30
N PRO A 9 -10.12 14.87 -10.10
CA PRO A 9 -9.81 13.98 -11.21
C PRO A 9 -9.59 12.54 -10.73
N GLN A 10 -9.93 11.58 -11.59
CA GLN A 10 -9.72 10.17 -11.29
C GLN A 10 -8.22 9.86 -11.25
N VAL A 11 -7.68 9.75 -10.03
CA VAL A 11 -6.25 9.46 -9.83
C VAL A 11 -5.92 8.00 -10.05
N LEU A 12 -6.82 7.05 -9.76
CA LEU A 12 -6.58 5.62 -10.03
C LEU A 12 -7.63 5.09 -11.00
N SER A 13 -7.18 4.53 -12.12
CA SER A 13 -8.03 3.82 -13.08
C SER A 13 -8.45 2.45 -12.55
N SER A 14 -9.67 2.01 -12.89
CA SER A 14 -10.17 0.66 -12.58
C SER A 14 -9.24 -0.44 -13.08
N PHE A 15 -8.56 -0.22 -14.21
CA PHE A 15 -7.61 -1.19 -14.75
C PHE A 15 -6.37 -1.35 -13.86
N LEU A 16 -5.80 -0.24 -13.37
CA LEU A 16 -4.65 -0.27 -12.46
C LEU A 16 -5.02 -0.95 -11.14
N MET A 17 -6.24 -0.77 -10.66
CA MET A 17 -6.75 -1.51 -9.50
C MET A 17 -6.79 -3.03 -9.76
N ILE A 18 -7.26 -3.48 -10.93
CA ILE A 18 -7.25 -4.89 -11.30
C ILE A 18 -5.81 -5.44 -11.33
N ILE A 19 -4.86 -4.67 -11.87
CA ILE A 19 -3.44 -5.08 -11.85
C ILE A 19 -2.95 -5.31 -10.43
N ILE A 20 -3.21 -4.37 -9.51
CA ILE A 20 -2.79 -4.47 -8.12
C ILE A 20 -3.40 -5.73 -7.49
N CYS A 21 -4.72 -5.85 -7.55
CA CYS A 21 -5.42 -6.93 -6.85
C CYS A 21 -5.13 -8.32 -7.43
N CYS A 22 -5.00 -8.45 -8.76
CA CYS A 22 -4.87 -9.76 -9.41
C CYS A 22 -3.43 -10.22 -9.61
N PHE A 23 -2.46 -9.30 -9.74
CA PHE A 23 -1.07 -9.67 -10.03
C PHE A 23 -0.16 -9.45 -8.83
N THR A 24 -0.07 -8.22 -8.31
CA THR A 24 0.92 -7.90 -7.27
C THR A 24 0.50 -8.46 -5.91
N ASP A 25 -0.75 -8.24 -5.51
CA ASP A 25 -1.21 -8.55 -4.16
C ASP A 25 -1.55 -10.04 -3.99
N CYS A 26 -2.03 -10.72 -5.04
CA CYS A 26 -2.25 -12.17 -5.01
C CYS A 26 -0.96 -12.94 -4.65
N LEU A 27 0.16 -12.60 -5.29
CA LEU A 27 1.42 -13.29 -5.01
C LEU A 27 1.98 -12.96 -3.64
N ALA A 28 1.89 -11.70 -3.21
CA ALA A 28 2.26 -11.29 -1.85
C ALA A 28 1.45 -12.08 -0.79
N ALA A 29 0.14 -12.22 -1.00
CA ALA A 29 -0.73 -13.00 -0.11
C ALA A 29 -0.38 -14.49 -0.11
N THR A 30 -0.09 -15.08 -1.28
CA THR A 30 0.36 -16.48 -1.35
C THR A 30 1.71 -16.69 -0.67
N ALA A 31 2.62 -15.72 -0.76
CA ALA A 31 3.91 -15.79 -0.07
C ALA A 31 3.73 -15.77 1.45
N LEU A 32 2.79 -14.99 1.99
CA LEU A 32 2.46 -14.99 3.42
C LEU A 32 1.87 -16.32 3.90
N ALA A 33 1.21 -17.10 3.04
CA ALA A 33 0.67 -18.41 3.41
C ALA A 33 1.77 -19.43 3.76
N TYR A 34 2.99 -19.24 3.25
CA TYR A 34 4.16 -20.07 3.55
C TYR A 34 4.96 -19.61 4.78
N GLU A 35 4.43 -18.65 5.54
CA GLU A 35 5.09 -18.16 6.74
C GLU A 35 5.11 -19.21 7.86
N THR A 36 6.24 -19.32 8.55
CA THR A 36 6.38 -20.24 9.68
C THR A 36 5.54 -19.76 10.86
N PRO A 37 4.99 -20.67 11.68
CA PRO A 37 4.21 -20.27 12.86
C PRO A 37 5.07 -19.43 13.81
N GLU A 38 4.47 -18.37 14.36
CA GLU A 38 5.10 -17.62 15.45
C GLU A 38 5.35 -18.53 16.66
N ALA A 39 6.32 -18.18 17.51
CA ALA A 39 6.62 -18.94 18.72
C ALA A 39 5.36 -19.13 19.58
N ASP A 40 5.28 -20.26 20.29
CA ASP A 40 4.24 -20.57 21.28
C ASP A 40 2.86 -21.01 20.71
N VAL A 41 2.74 -21.31 19.41
CA VAL A 41 1.45 -21.77 18.83
C VAL A 41 0.99 -23.12 19.41
N LEU A 42 1.90 -24.07 19.62
CA LEU A 42 1.56 -25.42 20.11
C LEU A 42 1.23 -25.46 21.62
N LEU A 43 1.61 -24.42 22.38
CA LEU A 43 1.37 -24.34 23.82
C LEU A 43 0.05 -23.63 24.15
N ARG A 44 -0.58 -23.00 23.16
CA ARG A 44 -1.87 -22.31 23.33
C ARG A 44 -3.03 -23.30 23.28
N PRO A 45 -4.08 -23.09 24.10
CA PRO A 45 -5.27 -23.91 24.03
C PRO A 45 -5.96 -23.77 22.66
N PRO A 46 -6.70 -24.79 22.20
CA PRO A 46 -7.45 -24.73 20.96
C PRO A 46 -8.40 -23.53 20.91
N ARG A 47 -8.55 -22.94 19.72
CA ARG A 47 -9.42 -21.79 19.45
C ARG A 47 -10.86 -22.08 19.88
N ARG A 48 -11.53 -21.11 20.53
CA ARG A 48 -12.94 -21.25 20.91
C ARG A 48 -13.86 -20.88 19.75
N ILE A 49 -14.67 -21.83 19.32
CA ILE A 49 -15.63 -21.65 18.23
C ILE A 49 -16.69 -20.61 18.67
N GLY A 50 -16.89 -19.57 17.86
CA GLY A 50 -17.89 -18.50 18.10
C GLY A 50 -17.32 -17.22 18.71
N VAL A 51 -16.29 -17.31 19.56
CA VAL A 51 -15.65 -16.15 20.20
C VAL A 51 -14.47 -15.64 19.39
N ASP A 52 -13.51 -16.51 19.12
CA ASP A 52 -12.32 -16.15 18.34
C ASP A 52 -12.73 -16.29 16.87
N ARG A 53 -12.75 -15.21 16.07
CA ARG A 53 -13.07 -15.27 14.64
C ARG A 53 -11.78 -15.15 13.81
N LEU A 54 -11.81 -15.59 12.55
CA LEU A 54 -10.65 -15.41 11.66
C LEU A 54 -10.51 -13.93 11.28
N VAL A 55 -11.64 -13.29 11.02
CA VAL A 55 -11.77 -11.86 10.78
C VAL A 55 -12.51 -11.25 11.95
N ASP A 56 -11.75 -10.65 12.86
CA ASP A 56 -12.28 -9.90 13.99
C ASP A 56 -12.42 -8.42 13.65
N TRP A 57 -13.27 -7.72 14.40
CA TRP A 57 -13.41 -6.27 14.29
C TRP A 57 -12.08 -5.53 14.45
N LYS A 58 -11.19 -6.03 15.32
CA LYS A 58 -9.85 -5.47 15.52
C LYS A 58 -9.00 -5.52 14.25
N LEU A 59 -9.08 -6.62 13.51
CA LEU A 59 -8.39 -6.77 12.22
C LEU A 59 -8.90 -5.72 11.24
N ILE A 60 -10.23 -5.59 11.12
CA ILE A 60 -10.85 -4.63 10.20
C ILE A 60 -10.44 -3.20 10.53
N VAL A 61 -10.49 -2.80 11.80
CA VAL A 61 -10.08 -1.45 12.22
C VAL A 61 -8.60 -1.20 11.94
N GLN A 62 -7.74 -2.19 12.19
CA GLN A 62 -6.31 -2.06 11.92
C GLN A 62 -6.02 -1.97 10.41
N SER A 63 -6.58 -2.87 9.61
CA SER A 63 -6.28 -2.97 8.17
C SER A 63 -6.92 -1.83 7.38
N TYR A 64 -8.21 -1.57 7.56
CA TYR A 64 -8.93 -0.54 6.81
C TYR A 64 -8.80 0.83 7.44
N GLY A 65 -8.86 0.91 8.77
CA GLY A 65 -8.90 2.19 9.49
C GLY A 65 -7.52 2.83 9.69
N PHE A 66 -6.46 2.03 9.83
CA PHE A 66 -5.11 2.54 10.02
C PHE A 66 -4.24 2.36 8.77
N VAL A 67 -3.93 1.12 8.39
CA VAL A 67 -3.01 0.83 7.28
C VAL A 67 -3.55 1.40 5.96
N GLY A 68 -4.80 1.08 5.61
CA GLY A 68 -5.43 1.55 4.38
C GLY A 68 -5.60 3.08 4.31
N VAL A 69 -5.91 3.73 5.43
CA VAL A 69 -5.98 5.21 5.47
C VAL A 69 -4.60 5.83 5.26
N VAL A 70 -3.55 5.28 5.88
CA VAL A 70 -2.17 5.77 5.68
C VAL A 70 -1.73 5.59 4.24
N GLU A 71 -1.96 4.42 3.63
CA GLU A 71 -1.61 4.14 2.22
C GLU A 71 -2.37 5.04 1.24
N THR A 72 -3.67 5.21 1.44
CA THR A 72 -4.47 6.09 0.57
C THR A 72 -4.08 7.55 0.72
N THR A 73 -3.91 8.05 1.94
CA THR A 73 -3.54 9.46 2.19
C THR A 73 -2.17 9.81 1.63
N THR A 74 -1.17 8.95 1.82
CA THR A 74 0.18 9.13 1.26
C THR A 74 0.18 9.03 -0.27
N SER A 75 -0.57 8.10 -0.86
CA SER A 75 -0.67 7.97 -2.32
C SER A 75 -1.35 9.17 -2.96
N PHE A 76 -2.44 9.67 -2.37
CA PHE A 76 -3.08 10.90 -2.81
C PHE A 76 -2.17 12.13 -2.65
N ALA A 77 -1.47 12.23 -1.51
CA ALA A 77 -0.54 13.32 -1.27
C ALA A 77 0.56 13.35 -2.35
N MET A 78 1.13 12.20 -2.71
CA MET A 78 2.14 12.09 -3.76
C MET A 78 1.62 12.50 -5.14
N SER A 79 0.44 12.02 -5.53
CA SER A 79 -0.16 12.36 -6.83
C SER A 79 -0.49 13.86 -6.94
N TYR A 80 -1.07 14.45 -5.89
CA TYR A 80 -1.44 15.87 -5.92
C TYR A 80 -0.24 16.79 -5.80
N TRP A 81 0.79 16.37 -5.06
CA TRP A 81 2.05 17.11 -4.98
C TRP A 81 2.77 17.15 -6.32
N TYR A 82 2.72 16.06 -7.10
CA TYR A 82 3.22 16.05 -8.47
C TYR A 82 2.45 17.01 -9.38
N LEU A 83 1.12 17.01 -9.31
CA LEU A 83 0.28 17.93 -10.09
C LEU A 83 0.58 19.39 -9.75
N GLN A 84 0.76 19.70 -8.46
CA GLN A 84 1.09 21.04 -8.01
C GLN A 84 2.45 21.51 -8.52
N ARG A 85 3.46 20.62 -8.57
CA ARG A 85 4.77 20.92 -9.19
C ARG A 85 4.68 21.11 -10.70
N SER A 86 3.74 20.43 -11.34
CA SER A 86 3.49 20.53 -12.80
C SER A 86 2.66 21.75 -13.20
N GLY A 87 2.38 22.66 -12.25
CA GLY A 87 1.66 23.91 -12.48
C GLY A 87 0.15 23.85 -12.28
N ILE A 88 -0.40 22.71 -11.83
CA ILE A 88 -1.84 22.54 -11.58
C ILE A 88 -2.09 22.61 -10.06
N PRO A 89 -2.50 23.77 -9.52
CA PRO A 89 -2.68 23.90 -8.08
C PRO A 89 -3.86 23.05 -7.59
N PHE A 90 -3.72 22.46 -6.41
CA PHE A 90 -4.77 21.64 -5.79
C PHE A 90 -6.10 22.39 -5.64
N SER A 91 -6.05 23.71 -5.41
CA SER A 91 -7.24 24.57 -5.31
C SER A 91 -8.07 24.59 -6.60
N ALA A 92 -7.45 24.43 -7.76
CA ALA A 92 -8.16 24.38 -9.04
C ALA A 92 -8.80 23.00 -9.31
N LEU A 93 -8.33 21.94 -8.64
CA LEU A 93 -8.86 20.58 -8.76
C LEU A 93 -10.05 20.36 -7.82
N TRP A 94 -10.08 21.05 -6.69
CA TRP A 94 -11.11 20.92 -5.66
C TRP A 94 -12.47 21.44 -6.16
N PHE A 95 -13.47 20.56 -6.25
CA PHE A 95 -14.81 20.79 -6.84
C PHE A 95 -14.82 21.14 -8.32
N SER A 96 -13.82 20.70 -9.07
CA SER A 96 -13.73 20.99 -10.50
C SER A 96 -14.75 20.19 -11.35
N PHE A 97 -15.12 18.96 -10.98
CA PHE A 97 -16.02 18.10 -11.78
C PHE A 97 -15.68 18.04 -13.29
N GLY A 98 -14.40 18.20 -13.65
CA GLY A 98 -13.93 18.21 -15.04
C GLY A 98 -13.91 19.59 -15.73
N SER A 99 -14.29 20.68 -15.06
CA SER A 99 -14.29 22.05 -15.61
C SER A 99 -12.94 22.77 -15.52
N ALA A 100 -11.93 22.21 -14.85
CA ALA A 100 -10.57 22.81 -14.74
C ALA A 100 -9.88 23.00 -16.10
N THR A 101 -10.47 22.45 -17.16
CA THR A 101 -10.05 22.51 -18.55
C THR A 101 -10.13 23.92 -19.16
N GLU A 102 -10.82 24.90 -18.55
CA GLU A 102 -10.97 26.23 -19.17
C GLU A 102 -9.70 27.09 -19.16
N THR A 103 -8.71 26.79 -18.31
CA THR A 103 -7.48 27.59 -18.17
C THR A 103 -6.22 26.90 -18.68
N ILE A 104 -6.28 25.60 -19.02
CA ILE A 104 -5.13 24.77 -19.35
C ILE A 104 -5.47 23.92 -20.59
N ASP A 105 -4.50 23.77 -21.50
CA ASP A 105 -4.66 22.93 -22.69
C ASP A 105 -5.17 21.52 -22.31
N PRO A 106 -6.28 21.05 -22.91
CA PRO A 106 -6.90 19.77 -22.54
C PRO A 106 -5.96 18.58 -22.66
N GLU A 107 -5.08 18.60 -23.67
CA GLU A 107 -4.12 17.53 -23.93
C GLU A 107 -3.00 17.49 -22.87
N TYR A 108 -2.48 18.65 -22.47
CA TYR A 108 -1.49 18.75 -21.40
C TYR A 108 -2.08 18.28 -20.06
N TYR A 109 -3.31 18.69 -19.75
CA TYR A 109 -4.02 18.26 -18.55
C TYR A 109 -4.21 16.74 -18.50
N ALA A 110 -4.67 16.12 -19.59
CA ALA A 110 -4.82 14.66 -19.69
C ALA A 110 -3.50 13.92 -19.50
N GLN A 111 -2.40 14.40 -20.11
CA GLN A 111 -1.08 13.80 -19.94
C GLN A 111 -0.61 13.87 -18.47
N LYS A 112 -0.75 15.02 -17.81
CA LYS A 112 -0.37 15.19 -16.39
C LYS A 112 -1.22 14.36 -15.44
N LEU A 113 -2.50 14.15 -15.74
CA LEU A 113 -3.34 13.24 -14.96
C LEU A 113 -2.92 11.78 -15.10
N ASN A 114 -2.54 11.35 -16.30
CA ASN A 114 -2.03 10.00 -16.54
C ASN A 114 -0.69 9.76 -15.81
N GLU A 115 0.17 10.78 -15.75
CA GLU A 115 1.40 10.76 -14.93
C GLU A 115 1.11 10.68 -13.44
N ALA A 116 0.19 11.51 -12.93
CA ALA A 116 -0.23 11.47 -11.53
C ALA A 116 -0.84 10.11 -11.14
N SER A 117 -1.61 9.48 -12.05
CA SER A 117 -2.17 8.15 -11.88
C SER A 117 -1.11 7.06 -11.81
N SER A 118 -0.09 7.16 -12.68
CA SER A 118 1.04 6.25 -12.70
C SER A 118 1.89 6.38 -11.42
N ILE A 119 2.11 7.59 -10.93
CA ILE A 119 2.80 7.86 -9.64
C ILE A 119 2.02 7.27 -8.47
N TYR A 120 0.70 7.43 -8.46
CA TYR A 120 -0.16 6.84 -7.42
C TYR A 120 -0.06 5.31 -7.42
N PHE A 121 -0.12 4.68 -8.59
CA PHE A 121 0.05 3.23 -8.74
C PHE A 121 1.41 2.74 -8.22
N VAL A 122 2.52 3.39 -8.60
CA VAL A 122 3.86 3.07 -8.09
C VAL A 122 3.92 3.21 -6.57
N THR A 123 3.32 4.28 -6.03
CA THR A 123 3.31 4.54 -4.59
C THR A 123 2.64 3.39 -3.83
N LEU A 124 1.48 2.92 -4.29
CA LEU A 124 0.79 1.78 -3.69
C LEU A 124 1.62 0.48 -3.77
N VAL A 125 2.17 0.15 -4.94
CA VAL A 125 2.96 -1.09 -5.11
C VAL A 125 4.18 -1.09 -4.18
N VAL A 126 4.88 0.04 -4.07
CA VAL A 126 6.05 0.17 -3.20
C VAL A 126 5.65 0.11 -1.73
N MET A 127 4.59 0.81 -1.31
CA MET A 127 4.12 0.77 0.07
C MET A 127 3.65 -0.62 0.48
N GLN A 128 3.06 -1.38 -0.44
CA GLN A 128 2.65 -2.75 -0.18
C GLN A 128 3.81 -3.68 0.17
N TRP A 129 5.04 -3.40 -0.24
CA TRP A 129 6.19 -4.19 0.21
C TRP A 129 6.47 -4.01 1.70
N PHE A 130 6.35 -2.77 2.19
CA PHE A 130 6.53 -2.48 3.60
C PHE A 130 5.35 -2.97 4.42
N ASN A 131 4.13 -2.86 3.89
CA ASN A 131 2.95 -3.45 4.51
C ASN A 131 3.06 -4.99 4.60
N LEU A 132 3.54 -5.65 3.54
CA LEU A 132 3.82 -7.09 3.50
C LEU A 132 4.81 -7.50 4.60
N LEU A 133 5.88 -6.72 4.79
CA LEU A 133 6.85 -6.93 5.86
C LEU A 133 6.25 -6.68 7.26
N ALA A 134 5.37 -5.69 7.40
CA ALA A 134 4.69 -5.36 8.65
C ALA A 134 3.69 -6.44 9.06
N VAL A 135 2.83 -6.90 8.15
CA VAL A 135 1.75 -7.87 8.42
C VAL A 135 2.26 -9.29 8.68
N ARG A 136 3.51 -9.58 8.29
CA ARG A 136 4.16 -10.88 8.48
C ARG A 136 4.08 -11.40 9.92
N THR A 137 4.25 -10.51 10.90
CA THR A 137 4.15 -10.85 12.31
C THR A 137 3.00 -10.10 12.96
N ARG A 138 2.23 -10.79 13.80
CA ARG A 138 1.14 -10.18 14.57
C ARG A 138 1.63 -9.57 15.87
N ARG A 139 2.56 -10.25 16.56
CA ARG A 139 3.02 -9.84 17.90
C ARG A 139 4.52 -9.64 18.02
N LEU A 140 5.31 -10.41 17.27
CA LEU A 140 6.77 -10.35 17.32
C LEU A 140 7.29 -9.20 16.47
N SER A 141 8.40 -8.59 16.91
CA SER A 141 9.10 -7.60 16.08
C SER A 141 9.78 -8.26 14.88
N ILE A 142 9.89 -7.53 13.78
CA ILE A 142 10.72 -7.90 12.62
C ILE A 142 12.15 -8.21 13.03
N PHE A 143 12.70 -7.54 14.04
CA PHE A 143 14.07 -7.82 14.53
C PHE A 143 14.16 -9.13 15.31
N GLN A 144 13.06 -9.56 15.94
CA GLN A 144 12.97 -10.86 16.64
C GLN A 144 12.66 -12.00 15.66
N HIS A 145 12.03 -11.68 14.53
CA HIS A 145 11.64 -12.62 13.47
C HIS A 145 12.23 -12.18 12.11
N PRO A 146 13.57 -12.16 11.96
CA PRO A 146 14.22 -11.52 10.83
C PRO A 146 13.89 -12.23 9.50
N PRO A 147 13.67 -11.50 8.41
CA PRO A 147 13.27 -12.08 7.13
C PRO A 147 14.39 -12.83 6.41
N LEU A 148 15.67 -12.53 6.69
CA LEU A 148 16.80 -13.11 5.96
C LEU A 148 17.79 -13.90 6.81
N PHE A 149 17.93 -13.56 8.10
CA PHE A 149 19.08 -13.99 8.91
C PHE A 149 18.86 -15.22 9.79
N ASN A 150 17.63 -15.70 9.97
CA ASN A 150 17.35 -16.86 10.82
C ASN A 150 16.73 -18.02 10.04
N LYS A 151 17.38 -19.19 10.03
CA LYS A 151 16.96 -20.37 9.24
C LYS A 151 15.60 -20.92 9.64
N THR A 152 15.20 -20.75 10.91
CA THR A 152 13.91 -21.24 11.45
C THR A 152 12.74 -20.35 11.03
N THR A 153 13.03 -19.17 10.52
CA THR A 153 12.11 -18.03 10.47
C THR A 153 12.10 -17.38 9.09
N ARG A 154 12.76 -17.99 8.11
CA ARG A 154 13.02 -17.41 6.79
C ARG A 154 11.95 -17.84 5.80
N ASN A 155 11.21 -16.88 5.28
CA ASN A 155 10.31 -17.08 4.15
C ASN A 155 10.99 -16.63 2.85
N TYR A 156 11.55 -17.59 2.12
CA TYR A 156 12.23 -17.32 0.86
C TYR A 156 11.29 -16.82 -0.24
N TYR A 157 9.99 -17.11 -0.16
CA TYR A 157 9.01 -16.74 -1.18
C TYR A 157 8.61 -15.26 -1.12
N LEU A 158 8.86 -14.59 0.01
CA LEU A 158 8.56 -13.18 0.20
C LEU A 158 9.36 -12.27 -0.75
N PHE A 159 10.65 -12.51 -0.92
CA PHE A 159 11.53 -11.68 -1.75
C PHE A 159 11.24 -11.83 -3.25
N PRO A 160 11.08 -13.04 -3.81
CA PRO A 160 10.60 -13.24 -5.17
C PRO A 160 9.23 -12.60 -5.41
N ALA A 161 8.31 -12.63 -4.44
CA ALA A 161 7.02 -11.97 -4.58
C ALA A 161 7.16 -10.43 -4.69
N MET A 162 8.01 -9.80 -3.86
CA MET A 162 8.30 -8.36 -3.97
C MET A 162 8.98 -8.01 -5.30
N VAL A 163 9.96 -8.80 -5.73
CA VAL A 163 10.64 -8.61 -7.03
C VAL A 163 9.66 -8.79 -8.18
N PHE A 164 8.77 -9.78 -8.11
CA PHE A 164 7.74 -9.98 -9.13
C PHE A 164 6.78 -8.78 -9.19
N ALA A 165 6.34 -8.27 -8.03
CA ALA A 165 5.51 -7.07 -7.98
C ALA A 165 6.22 -5.86 -8.62
N LEU A 166 7.53 -5.71 -8.39
CA LEU A 166 8.35 -4.70 -9.06
C LEU A 166 8.35 -4.88 -10.58
N LEU A 167 8.63 -6.10 -11.05
CA LEU A 167 8.68 -6.42 -12.46
C LEU A 167 7.34 -6.17 -13.15
N MET A 168 6.23 -6.50 -12.50
CA MET A 168 4.90 -6.18 -13.00
C MET A 168 4.67 -4.67 -13.08
N ALA A 169 5.08 -3.90 -12.07
CA ALA A 169 4.99 -2.44 -12.14
C ALA A 169 5.79 -1.87 -13.33
N PHE A 170 7.01 -2.37 -13.57
CA PHE A 170 7.79 -1.97 -14.75
C PHE A 170 7.12 -2.39 -16.07
N PHE A 171 6.61 -3.60 -16.14
CA PHE A 171 5.92 -4.14 -17.32
C PHE A 171 4.73 -3.26 -17.73
N TRP A 172 3.89 -2.85 -16.78
CA TRP A 172 2.68 -2.07 -17.08
C TRP A 172 2.92 -0.57 -17.34
N LEU A 173 4.04 -0.01 -16.84
CA LEU A 173 4.34 1.43 -16.97
C LEU A 173 5.23 1.78 -18.17
N TYR A 174 6.15 0.90 -18.55
CA TYR A 174 7.21 1.24 -19.52
C TYR A 174 7.05 0.58 -20.88
N ILE A 175 6.10 -0.33 -21.07
CA ILE A 175 5.88 -0.99 -22.36
C ILE A 175 5.00 -0.09 -23.26
N PRO A 176 5.54 0.46 -24.38
CA PRO A 176 4.84 1.43 -25.22
C PRO A 176 3.46 0.99 -25.75
N PRO A 177 3.22 -0.27 -26.20
CA PRO A 177 1.90 -0.66 -26.68
C PRO A 177 0.83 -0.70 -25.58
N LEU A 178 1.22 -0.76 -24.30
CA LEU A 178 0.27 -0.83 -23.18
C LEU A 178 -0.13 0.58 -22.70
N GLN A 179 0.76 1.57 -22.79
CA GLN A 179 0.53 2.94 -22.35
C GLN A 179 -0.78 3.60 -22.83
N PRO A 180 -1.13 3.57 -24.13
CA PRO A 180 -2.36 4.22 -24.60
C PRO A 180 -3.64 3.49 -24.14
N VAL A 181 -3.58 2.18 -23.92
CA VAL A 181 -4.74 1.39 -23.45
C VAL A 181 -4.98 1.63 -21.96
N LEU A 182 -3.90 1.81 -21.19
CA LEU A 182 -3.96 1.91 -19.74
C LEU A 182 -4.00 3.33 -19.20
N GLY A 183 -3.70 4.32 -20.05
CA GLY A 183 -3.47 5.69 -19.62
C GLY A 183 -2.25 5.78 -18.69
N THR A 184 -1.24 4.93 -18.90
CA THR A 184 -0.01 4.91 -18.11
C THR A 184 1.09 5.69 -18.80
N THR A 185 1.99 6.24 -18.00
CA THR A 185 3.13 7.02 -18.46
C THR A 185 4.38 6.63 -17.66
N PRO A 186 5.57 6.82 -18.23
CA PRO A 186 6.80 6.55 -17.52
C PRO A 186 6.94 7.50 -16.32
N VAL A 187 7.15 6.91 -15.14
CA VAL A 187 7.24 7.67 -13.89
C VAL A 187 8.68 8.08 -13.62
N PRO A 188 8.96 9.36 -13.31
CA PRO A 188 10.29 9.80 -12.91
C PRO A 188 10.83 9.03 -11.71
N VAL A 189 12.14 8.77 -11.71
CA VAL A 189 12.82 7.96 -10.70
C VAL A 189 12.64 8.51 -9.27
N GLU A 190 12.52 9.82 -9.11
CA GLU A 190 12.26 10.45 -7.79
C GLU A 190 11.01 9.89 -7.09
N HIS A 191 9.96 9.57 -7.85
CA HIS A 191 8.70 9.06 -7.32
C HIS A 191 8.73 7.57 -7.01
N TRP A 192 9.84 6.88 -7.28
CA TRP A 192 10.08 5.53 -6.78
C TRP A 192 10.70 5.53 -5.39
N PHE A 193 11.59 6.50 -5.11
CA PHE A 193 12.30 6.58 -3.83
C PHE A 193 11.48 7.22 -2.71
N LEU A 194 10.65 8.21 -3.03
CA LEU A 194 9.80 8.88 -2.04
C LEU A 194 8.81 7.92 -1.34
N PRO A 195 8.06 7.05 -2.07
CA PRO A 195 7.20 6.05 -1.45
C PRO A 195 7.93 5.07 -0.53
N MET A 196 9.20 4.77 -0.79
CA MET A 196 9.99 3.90 0.10
C MET A 196 10.20 4.54 1.48
N ALA A 197 10.37 5.86 1.55
CA ALA A 197 10.48 6.57 2.83
C ALA A 197 9.15 6.53 3.61
N PHE A 198 8.01 6.71 2.93
CA PHE A 198 6.69 6.59 3.55
C PHE A 198 6.39 5.15 3.99
N GLY A 199 6.75 4.17 3.17
CA GLY A 199 6.64 2.76 3.50
C GLY A 199 7.50 2.37 4.71
N LEU A 200 8.73 2.89 4.82
CA LEU A 200 9.54 2.73 6.01
C LEU A 200 8.85 3.34 7.24
N GLY A 201 8.23 4.51 7.09
CA GLY A 201 7.40 5.13 8.13
C GLY A 201 6.26 4.22 8.58
N LEU A 202 5.54 3.60 7.65
CA LEU A 202 4.48 2.63 7.95
C LEU A 202 5.03 1.42 8.73
N LEU A 203 6.18 0.90 8.31
CA LEU A 203 6.86 -0.21 8.99
C LEU A 203 7.22 0.16 10.44
N LEU A 204 7.78 1.35 10.64
CA LEU A 204 8.14 1.86 11.96
C LEU A 204 6.90 2.07 12.85
N LEU A 205 5.80 2.56 12.28
CA LEU A 205 4.54 2.72 13.00
C LEU A 205 3.98 1.37 13.48
N ASP A 206 4.02 0.34 12.64
CA ASP A 206 3.57 -1.00 13.03
C ASP A 206 4.53 -1.66 14.05
N GLU A 207 5.84 -1.48 13.92
CA GLU A 207 6.81 -1.94 14.92
C GLU A 207 6.64 -1.22 16.27
N ALA A 208 6.39 0.08 16.26
CA ALA A 208 6.09 0.85 17.47
C ALA A 208 4.82 0.30 18.13
N ARG A 209 3.77 0.03 17.37
CA ARG A 209 2.55 -0.62 17.86
C ARG A 209 2.87 -1.96 18.53
N LYS A 210 3.59 -2.86 17.85
CA LYS A 210 4.00 -4.17 18.39
C LYS A 210 4.84 -4.04 19.65
N TYR A 211 5.70 -3.02 19.72
CA TYR A 211 6.47 -2.71 20.93
C TYR A 211 5.56 -2.33 22.11
N PHE A 212 4.61 -1.42 21.92
CA PHE A 212 3.65 -1.03 22.96
C PHE A 212 2.76 -2.20 23.42
N VAL A 213 2.32 -3.06 22.50
CA VAL A 213 1.51 -4.25 22.84
C VAL A 213 2.32 -5.25 23.70
N ARG A 214 3.62 -5.39 23.45
CA ARG A 214 4.52 -6.24 24.26
C ARG A 214 4.83 -5.62 25.62
N GLY A 215 5.11 -4.31 25.65
CA GLY A 215 5.44 -3.59 26.88
C GLY A 215 4.25 -3.48 27.84
N TRP A 216 3.04 -3.21 27.32
CA TRP A 216 1.82 -3.00 28.11
C TRP A 216 0.67 -3.89 27.65
N PRO A 217 0.67 -5.19 28.03
CA PRO A 217 -0.32 -6.16 27.55
C PRO A 217 -1.77 -5.89 28.00
N LYS A 218 -1.98 -5.07 29.04
CA LYS A 218 -3.31 -4.62 29.49
C LYS A 218 -3.67 -3.20 29.03
N GLY A 219 -2.80 -2.54 28.28
CA GLY A 219 -2.97 -1.16 27.84
C GLY A 219 -4.09 -0.98 26.80
N PRO A 220 -4.54 0.27 26.56
CA PRO A 220 -5.59 0.56 25.60
C PRO A 220 -5.21 0.12 24.17
N ILE A 221 -3.95 0.31 23.79
CA ILE A 221 -3.41 -0.12 22.48
C ILE A 221 -3.50 -1.64 22.34
N ALA A 222 -3.17 -2.43 23.37
CA ALA A 222 -3.28 -3.88 23.32
C ALA A 222 -4.72 -4.40 23.25
N ARG A 223 -5.71 -3.60 23.68
CA ARG A 223 -7.13 -3.95 23.53
C ARG A 223 -7.65 -3.73 22.12
N VAL A 224 -7.12 -2.73 21.42
CA VAL A 224 -7.54 -2.34 20.06
C VAL A 224 -6.69 -3.04 18.99
N ALA A 225 -5.40 -3.25 19.26
CA ALA A 225 -4.46 -3.91 18.38
C ALA A 225 -4.85 -5.38 18.14
N TRP A 226 -4.83 -5.74 16.86
CA TRP A 226 -4.86 -7.12 16.38
C TRP A 226 -3.48 -7.78 16.53
#